data_AF-A0A0C9MHV3-F1
#
_entry.id   AF-A0A0C9MHV3-F1
#
_cell.length_a   1.000
_cell.length_b   1.000
_cell.length_c   1.000
_cell.angle_alpha   90.00
_cell.angle_beta   90.00
_cell.angle_gamma   90.00
#
_symmetry.space_group_name_H-M   'P 1'
#
loop_
_entity.id
_entity.type
_entity.pdbx_description
1 polymer ?
#
loop_
_entity_poly.entity_id
_entity_poly.type
_entity_poly.pdbx_seq_one_letter_code
_entity_poly.pdbx_strand_id
1 'polypeptide(L)'
;MLQWSPSHTSENFWKQNATRLNQDNQQLLRQLTRILSTSTNPTVLAVACHDVGQYVKYNAKDGKRYLQMLGAKQRVMELMTHEDANVRYHALSSTQKYFAMT
;
A
#
# COMPACT_ATOMS: atom_id res chain seq x y z
N MET A 1 -0.03 -9.90 -12.69
CA MET A 1 0.86 -9.75 -11.52
C MET A 1 1.29 -8.28 -11.46
N LEU A 2 1.42 -7.66 -10.27
CA LEU A 2 1.75 -6.23 -10.19
C LEU A 2 3.12 -5.94 -10.79
N GLN A 3 3.23 -4.84 -11.52
CA GLN A 3 4.46 -4.35 -12.13
C GLN A 3 4.44 -2.83 -12.14
N TRP A 4 5.61 -2.20 -12.15
CA TRP A 4 5.69 -0.76 -12.25
C TRP A 4 5.03 -0.27 -13.55
N SER A 5 4.15 0.72 -13.39
CA SER A 5 3.44 1.38 -14.48
C SER A 5 3.14 2.83 -14.08
N PRO A 6 2.87 3.73 -15.03
CA PRO A 6 2.64 5.15 -14.74
C PRO A 6 1.51 5.39 -13.73
N SER A 7 0.52 4.50 -13.65
CA SER A 7 -0.60 4.62 -12.70
C SER A 7 -0.13 4.56 -11.25
N HIS A 8 0.88 3.73 -10.93
CA HIS A 8 1.39 3.59 -9.55
C HIS A 8 2.08 4.86 -9.06
N THR A 9 2.73 5.61 -9.95
CA THR A 9 3.49 6.82 -9.60
C THR A 9 2.74 8.13 -9.85
N SER A 10 1.62 8.10 -10.60
CA SER A 10 0.81 9.28 -10.91
C SER A 10 0.00 9.76 -9.71
N GLU A 11 0.29 10.98 -9.23
CA GLU A 11 -0.51 11.61 -8.18
C GLU A 11 -1.98 11.81 -8.60
N ASN A 12 -2.22 12.18 -9.86
CA ASN A 12 -3.58 12.43 -10.36
C ASN A 12 -4.41 11.15 -10.35
N PHE A 13 -3.81 10.00 -10.69
CA PHE A 13 -4.47 8.72 -10.58
C PHE A 13 -4.93 8.46 -9.13
N TRP A 14 -4.04 8.62 -8.16
CA TRP A 14 -4.37 8.34 -6.76
C TRP A 14 -5.34 9.34 -6.15
N LYS A 15 -5.24 10.63 -6.46
CA LYS A 15 -6.24 11.65 -6.04
C LYS A 15 -7.65 11.27 -6.48
N GLN A 16 -7.81 10.70 -7.66
CA GLN A 16 -9.12 10.34 -8.23
C GLN A 16 -9.60 8.96 -7.79
N ASN A 17 -8.70 8.01 -7.53
CA ASN A 17 -9.06 6.59 -7.39
C ASN A 17 -8.82 6.01 -5.99
N ALA A 18 -8.07 6.67 -5.09
CA ALA A 18 -7.75 6.10 -3.77
C ALA A 18 -9.00 5.71 -2.97
N THR A 19 -10.04 6.55 -2.98
CA THR A 19 -11.29 6.29 -2.27
C THR A 19 -12.08 5.11 -2.86
N ARG A 20 -11.86 4.75 -4.13
CA ARG A 20 -12.51 3.59 -4.75
C ARG A 20 -12.07 2.26 -4.13
N LEU A 21 -10.89 2.21 -3.51
CA LEU A 21 -10.45 1.03 -2.75
C LEU A 21 -11.32 0.76 -1.52
N ASN A 22 -12.14 1.73 -1.08
CA ASN A 22 -13.11 1.54 0.00
C ASN A 22 -14.38 0.81 -0.44
N GLN A 23 -14.66 0.74 -1.75
CA GLN A 23 -15.90 0.20 -2.30
C GLN A 23 -15.96 -1.32 -2.15
N ASP A 24 -17.16 -1.89 -2.32
CA ASP A 24 -17.39 -3.33 -2.36
C ASP A 24 -16.76 -4.09 -1.17
N ASN A 25 -17.04 -3.62 0.06
CA ASN A 25 -16.47 -4.16 1.28
C ASN A 25 -14.93 -4.21 1.26
N GLN A 26 -14.31 -3.18 0.68
CA GLN A 26 -12.87 -3.03 0.55
C GLN A 26 -12.21 -4.16 -0.26
N GLN A 27 -12.91 -4.75 -1.25
CA GLN A 27 -12.41 -5.90 -2.01
C GLN A 27 -11.01 -5.66 -2.60
N LEU A 28 -10.79 -4.50 -3.24
CA LEU A 28 -9.49 -4.16 -3.85
C LEU A 28 -8.40 -4.00 -2.79
N LEU A 29 -8.71 -3.34 -1.66
CA LEU A 29 -7.74 -3.18 -0.57
C LEU A 29 -7.42 -4.51 0.12
N ARG A 30 -8.40 -5.41 0.25
CA ARG A 30 -8.19 -6.78 0.75
C ARG A 30 -7.30 -7.58 -0.20
N GLN A 31 -7.49 -7.44 -1.51
CA GLN A 31 -6.65 -8.10 -2.50
C GLN A 31 -5.21 -7.57 -2.44
N LEU A 32 -5.02 -6.25 -2.33
CA LEU A 32 -3.69 -5.64 -2.13
C LEU A 32 -3.03 -6.16 -0.85
N THR A 33 -3.80 -6.26 0.24
CA THR A 33 -3.33 -6.81 1.52
C THR A 33 -2.91 -8.27 1.39
N ARG A 34 -3.70 -9.09 0.69
CA ARG A 34 -3.36 -10.49 0.42
C ARG A 34 -2.05 -10.59 -0.37
N ILE A 35 -1.84 -9.74 -1.37
CA ILE A 35 -0.60 -9.70 -2.16
C ILE A 35 0.61 -9.44 -1.25
N LEU A 36 0.52 -8.49 -0.32
CA LEU A 36 1.58 -8.20 0.66
C LEU A 36 1.91 -9.40 1.56
N SER A 37 0.91 -10.22 1.88
CA SER A 37 1.08 -11.39 2.74
C SER A 37 1.60 -12.63 1.99
N THR A 38 1.22 -12.81 0.73
CA THR A 38 1.47 -14.09 0.01
C THR A 38 2.50 -14.02 -1.11
N SER A 39 2.82 -12.83 -1.62
CA SER A 39 3.81 -12.69 -2.70
C SER A 39 5.22 -12.88 -2.16
N THR A 40 6.04 -13.63 -2.90
CA THR A 40 7.49 -13.74 -2.68
C THR A 40 8.29 -12.95 -3.72
N ASN A 41 7.63 -12.40 -4.74
CA ASN A 41 8.30 -11.60 -5.77
C ASN A 41 8.60 -10.19 -5.24
N PRO A 42 9.88 -9.77 -5.20
CA PRO A 42 10.26 -8.46 -4.64
C PRO A 42 9.64 -7.27 -5.38
N THR A 43 9.52 -7.33 -6.70
CA THR A 43 8.89 -6.25 -7.49
C THR A 43 7.42 -6.09 -7.12
N VAL A 44 6.68 -7.18 -6.98
CA VAL A 44 5.27 -7.14 -6.57
C VAL A 44 5.11 -6.56 -5.16
N LEU A 45 5.96 -6.97 -4.23
CA LEU A 45 5.94 -6.45 -2.86
C LEU A 45 6.29 -4.96 -2.82
N ALA A 46 7.29 -4.51 -3.58
CA ALA A 46 7.67 -3.11 -3.67
C ALA A 46 6.52 -2.24 -4.20
N VAL A 47 5.88 -2.66 -5.29
CA VAL A 47 4.70 -1.97 -5.86
C VAL A 47 3.56 -1.96 -4.85
N ALA A 48 3.26 -3.10 -4.21
CA ALA A 48 2.17 -3.17 -3.24
C ALA A 48 2.40 -2.29 -2.01
N CYS A 49 3.63 -2.26 -1.47
CA CYS A 49 4.00 -1.38 -0.37
C CYS A 49 3.82 0.10 -0.77
N HIS A 50 4.27 0.46 -1.98
CA HIS A 50 4.10 1.81 -2.51
C HIS A 50 2.63 2.21 -2.62
N ASP A 51 1.80 1.34 -3.17
CA ASP A 51 0.37 1.57 -3.37
C ASP A 51 -0.37 1.77 -2.04
N VAL A 52 -0.01 1.05 -0.97
CA VAL A 52 -0.53 1.30 0.39
C VAL A 52 -0.19 2.72 0.85
N GLY A 53 1.04 3.17 0.59
CA GLY A 53 1.51 4.50 0.93
C GLY A 53 0.75 5.61 0.18
N GLN A 54 0.46 5.38 -1.11
CA GLN A 54 -0.35 6.30 -1.90
C GLN A 54 -1.81 6.31 -1.43
N TYR A 55 -2.39 5.14 -1.19
CA TYR A 55 -3.75 5.01 -0.68
C TYR A 55 -3.93 5.79 0.63
N VAL A 56 -3.04 5.63 1.61
CA VAL A 56 -3.17 6.38 2.88
C VAL A 56 -2.93 7.88 2.71
N LYS A 57 -2.04 8.31 1.80
CA LYS A 57 -1.80 9.73 1.48
C LYS A 57 -3.06 10.41 0.93
N TYR A 58 -3.82 9.73 0.08
CA TYR A 58 -4.98 10.31 -0.61
C TYR A 58 -6.34 9.90 -0.03
N ASN A 59 -6.36 9.08 1.02
CA ASN A 59 -7.56 8.64 1.72
C ASN A 59 -7.31 8.53 3.24
N ALA A 60 -6.77 9.57 3.87
CA ALA A 60 -6.22 9.51 5.23
C ALA A 60 -7.25 9.12 6.31
N LYS A 61 -8.44 9.73 6.31
CA LYS A 61 -9.47 9.54 7.37
C LYS A 61 -9.90 8.07 7.50
N ASP A 62 -10.38 7.47 6.41
CA ASP A 62 -10.86 6.09 6.42
C ASP A 62 -9.75 5.07 6.16
N GLY A 63 -8.75 5.46 5.36
CA GLY A 63 -7.71 4.56 4.89
C GLY A 63 -6.87 3.99 6.02
N LYS A 64 -6.50 4.79 7.01
CA LYS A 64 -5.73 4.31 8.18
C LYS A 64 -6.50 3.24 8.96
N ARG A 65 -7.79 3.48 9.21
CA ARG A 65 -8.68 2.52 9.88
C ARG A 65 -8.75 1.20 9.13
N TYR A 66 -8.97 1.24 7.81
CA TYR A 66 -9.05 0.03 6.99
C TYR A 66 -7.72 -0.71 6.91
N LEU A 67 -6.59 -0.02 6.74
CA LEU A 67 -5.26 -0.65 6.73
C LEU A 67 -4.93 -1.34 8.06
N GLN A 68 -5.36 -0.77 9.19
CA GLN A 68 -5.19 -1.39 10.50
C GLN A 68 -6.10 -2.62 10.65
N MET A 69 -7.38 -2.50 10.32
CA MET A 69 -8.36 -3.59 10.42
C MET A 69 -8.01 -4.79 9.53
N LEU A 70 -7.44 -4.55 8.36
CA LEU A 70 -7.04 -5.60 7.41
C LEU A 70 -5.64 -6.18 7.69
N GLY A 71 -4.89 -5.62 8.64
CA GLY A 71 -3.51 -6.07 8.94
C GLY A 71 -2.44 -5.56 7.97
N ALA A 72 -2.82 -4.78 6.95
CA ALA A 72 -1.89 -4.23 5.97
C ALA A 72 -0.82 -3.32 6.60
N LYS A 73 -1.21 -2.51 7.62
CA LYS A 73 -0.26 -1.67 8.36
C LYS A 73 0.87 -2.51 8.97
N GLN A 74 0.51 -3.57 9.69
CA GLN A 74 1.49 -4.46 10.32
C GLN A 74 2.38 -5.11 9.27
N ARG A 75 1.77 -5.63 8.19
CA ARG A 75 2.52 -6.31 7.15
C ARG A 75 3.53 -5.40 6.44
N VAL A 76 3.17 -4.15 6.16
CA VAL A 76 4.11 -3.17 5.59
C VAL A 76 5.26 -2.88 6.54
N MET A 77 5.01 -2.77 7.86
CA MET A 77 6.08 -2.57 8.84
C MET A 77 7.06 -3.75 8.91
N GLU A 78 6.57 -4.99 8.84
CA GLU A 78 7.42 -6.19 8.78
C GLU A 78 8.31 -6.19 7.52
N LEU A 79 7.80 -5.71 6.38
CA LEU A 79 8.56 -5.65 5.12
C LEU A 79 9.66 -4.58 5.10
N MET A 80 9.75 -3.71 6.11
CA MET A 80 10.82 -2.71 6.24
C MET A 80 12.21 -3.36 6.44
N THR A 81 12.27 -4.61 6.89
CA THR A 81 13.50 -5.38 7.09
C THR A 81 13.69 -6.49 6.05
N HIS A 82 12.90 -6.49 4.97
CA HIS A 82 13.01 -7.46 3.88
C HIS A 82 14.43 -7.50 3.26
N GLU A 83 14.88 -8.63 2.69
CA GLU A 83 16.23 -8.77 2.11
C GLU A 83 16.47 -7.89 0.87
N ASP A 84 15.42 -7.68 0.07
CA ASP A 84 15.45 -6.79 -1.09
C ASP A 84 15.35 -5.31 -0.69
N ALA A 85 16.28 -4.50 -1.20
CA ALA A 85 16.39 -3.08 -0.87
C ALA A 85 15.20 -2.23 -1.34
N ASN A 86 14.60 -2.55 -2.50
CA ASN A 86 13.45 -1.81 -3.01
C ASN A 86 12.22 -2.07 -2.16
N VAL A 87 12.01 -3.33 -1.74
CA VAL A 87 10.93 -3.67 -0.81
C VAL A 87 11.07 -2.88 0.50
N ARG A 88 12.27 -2.87 1.11
CA ARG A 88 12.53 -2.08 2.32
C ARG A 88 12.23 -0.60 2.12
N TYR A 89 12.71 -0.03 1.02
CA TYR A 89 12.52 1.38 0.70
C TYR A 89 11.03 1.75 0.61
N HIS A 90 10.25 1.01 -0.19
CA HIS A 90 8.83 1.31 -0.37
C HIS A 90 8.01 1.02 0.90
N ALA A 91 8.37 -0.02 1.66
CA ALA A 91 7.76 -0.32 2.96
C ALA A 91 7.99 0.83 3.96
N LEU A 92 9.23 1.28 4.12
CA LEU A 92 9.58 2.40 5.00
C LEU A 92 8.87 3.69 4.56
N SER A 93 8.89 4.00 3.27
CA SER A 93 8.24 5.19 2.73
C SER A 93 6.71 5.16 2.89
N SER A 94 6.10 3.98 2.82
CA SER A 94 4.67 3.78 3.08
C SER A 94 4.33 3.97 4.57
N THR A 95 5.13 3.40 5.46
CA THR A 95 5.01 3.59 6.92
C THR A 95 5.13 5.06 7.32
N GLN A 96 6.09 5.80 6.76
CA GLN A 96 6.23 7.24 7.00
C GLN A 96 4.99 8.02 6.57
N LYS A 97 4.43 7.74 5.38
CA LYS A 97 3.16 8.36 4.94
C LYS A 97 2.01 8.03 5.87
N TYR A 98 1.90 6.79 6.34
CA TYR A 98 0.86 6.37 7.27
C TYR A 98 0.86 7.20 8.57
N PHE A 99 2.04 7.49 9.12
CA PHE A 99 2.16 8.27 10.35
C PHE A 99 2.09 9.79 10.13
N ALA A 100 2.54 10.29 8.98
CA ALA A 100 2.49 11.71 8.65
C ALA A 100 1.07 12.23 8.37
N MET A 101 0.16 11.38 7.92
CA MET A 101 -1.24 11.77 7.69
C MET A 101 -2.02 11.66 8.99
N THR A 102 -2.47 12.80 9.55
CA THR A 102 -3.35 12.90 10.73
C THR A 102 -4.81 13.08 10.34
#